data_AF-A0A7J9E172-F1
#
_entry.id   AF-A0A7J9E172-F1
#
_cell.length_a   1.000
_cell.length_b   1.000
_cell.length_c   1.000
_cell.angle_alpha   90.00
_cell.angle_beta   90.00
_cell.angle_gamma   90.00
#
_symmetry.space_group_name_H-M   'P 1'
#
loop_
_entity.id
_entity.type
_entity.pdbx_description
1 polymer ?
#
loop_
_entity_poly.entity_id
_entity_poly.type
_entity_poly.pdbx_seq_one_letter_code
_entity_poly.pdbx_strand_id
1 'polypeptide(L)'
;MSYHKELAAAKKAASLAARLCQNVQKALLQSDVQSKTDKTPVTVADYGSQALVSFVLQQELRAEFSLVAEEDSKDLRKDGAQEIVERITKLVNYSLTSDGSYNVTLSTEDVLKAIDSGRSEGGSQGQHWVLDPIDGTK
;
A
#
# COMPACT_ATOMS: atom_id res chain seq x y z
N MET A 1 10.18 -2.25 -26.98
CA MET A 1 9.20 -3.04 -26.18
C MET A 1 8.12 -2.09 -25.72
N SER A 2 6.86 -2.52 -25.70
CA SER A 2 5.74 -1.68 -25.24
C SER A 2 5.25 -2.15 -23.87
N TYR A 3 5.16 -1.22 -22.93
CA TYR A 3 4.81 -1.46 -21.51
C TYR A 3 3.30 -1.43 -21.26
N HIS A 4 2.49 -1.94 -22.18
CA HIS A 4 1.03 -1.83 -22.07
C HIS A 4 0.46 -2.58 -20.87
N LYS A 5 1.02 -3.75 -20.54
CA LYS A 5 0.56 -4.56 -19.40
C LYS A 5 0.96 -3.91 -18.08
N GLU A 6 2.20 -3.43 -18.01
CA GLU A 6 2.78 -2.71 -16.88
C GLU A 6 2.00 -1.42 -16.62
N LEU A 7 1.70 -0.63 -17.66
CA LEU A 7 0.87 0.57 -17.53
C LEU A 7 -0.54 0.25 -17.03
N ALA A 8 -1.16 -0.84 -17.51
CA ALA A 8 -2.48 -1.24 -17.05
C ALA A 8 -2.46 -1.67 -15.57
N ALA A 9 -1.46 -2.47 -15.17
CA ALA A 9 -1.25 -2.89 -13.80
C ALA A 9 -0.99 -1.69 -12.87
N ALA A 10 -0.13 -0.76 -13.28
CA ALA A 10 0.19 0.46 -12.54
C ALA A 10 -1.05 1.35 -12.35
N LYS A 11 -1.86 1.54 -13.40
CA LYS A 11 -3.11 2.30 -13.30
C LYS A 11 -4.08 1.67 -12.33
N LYS A 12 -4.22 0.34 -12.35
CA LYS A 12 -5.09 -0.40 -11.43
C LYS A 12 -4.59 -0.27 -9.99
N ALA A 13 -3.29 -0.49 -9.76
CA ALA A 13 -2.63 -0.34 -8.47
C ALA A 13 -2.81 1.07 -7.89
N ALA A 14 -2.45 2.10 -8.65
CA ALA A 14 -2.57 3.50 -8.23
C ALA A 14 -4.02 3.91 -7.96
N SER A 15 -4.98 3.42 -8.76
CA SER A 15 -6.41 3.70 -8.55
C SER A 15 -6.95 3.09 -7.26
N LEU A 16 -6.43 1.93 -6.84
CA LEU A 16 -6.79 1.29 -5.57
C LEU A 16 -6.15 2.01 -4.39
N ALA A 17 -4.86 2.36 -4.48
CA ALA A 17 -4.17 3.14 -3.47
C ALA A 17 -4.82 4.52 -3.25
N ALA A 18 -5.14 5.24 -4.33
CA ALA A 18 -5.83 6.53 -4.24
C ALA A 18 -7.19 6.42 -3.53
N ARG A 19 -7.95 5.35 -3.76
CA ARG A 19 -9.20 5.08 -3.04
C ARG A 19 -8.97 4.80 -1.56
N LEU A 20 -7.93 4.04 -1.21
CA LEU A 20 -7.54 3.83 0.18
C LEU A 20 -7.24 5.18 0.86
N CYS A 21 -6.41 6.02 0.26
CA CYS A 21 -6.08 7.35 0.80
C CYS A 21 -7.33 8.22 1.00
N GLN A 22 -8.26 8.23 0.03
CA GLN A 22 -9.53 8.95 0.16
C GLN A 22 -10.40 8.42 1.30
N ASN A 23 -10.43 7.11 1.53
CA ASN A 23 -11.19 6.51 2.63
C ASN A 23 -10.58 6.86 3.99
N VAL A 24 -9.25 6.82 4.10
CA VAL A 24 -8.54 7.26 5.30
C VAL A 24 -8.84 8.74 5.57
N GLN A 25 -8.70 9.61 4.57
CA GLN A 25 -8.99 11.04 4.70
C GLN A 25 -10.44 11.30 5.14
N LYS A 26 -11.42 10.62 4.55
CA LYS A 26 -12.83 10.75 4.95
C LYS A 26 -13.06 10.33 6.40
N ALA A 27 -12.49 9.21 6.81
CA ALA A 27 -12.58 8.74 8.20
C ALA A 27 -11.99 9.77 9.16
N LEU A 28 -10.91 10.45 8.78
CA LEU A 28 -10.33 11.52 9.58
C LEU A 28 -11.23 12.73 9.70
N LEU A 29 -11.77 13.22 8.59
CA LEU A 29 -12.67 14.38 8.61
C LEU A 29 -13.92 14.11 9.46
N GLN A 30 -14.35 12.85 9.57
CA GLN A 30 -15.45 12.43 10.44
C GLN A 30 -15.03 12.30 11.92
N SER A 31 -13.75 12.04 12.18
CA SER A 31 -13.17 11.85 13.53
C SER A 31 -12.65 13.16 14.14
N ASP A 32 -12.23 14.11 13.30
CA ASP A 32 -11.62 15.42 13.64
C ASP A 32 -12.55 16.39 14.39
N VAL A 33 -13.77 15.98 14.73
CA VAL A 33 -14.55 16.65 15.79
C VAL A 33 -13.86 16.47 17.15
N GLN A 34 -12.94 15.52 17.32
CA GLN A 34 -12.12 15.34 18.52
C GLN A 34 -10.64 15.01 18.19
N SER A 35 -9.74 15.97 18.43
CA SER A 35 -8.27 15.86 18.53
C SER A 35 -7.42 16.01 17.24
N LYS A 36 -6.55 17.05 17.23
CA LYS A 36 -5.73 17.53 16.10
C LYS A 36 -4.26 17.05 16.08
N THR A 37 -3.92 15.92 16.68
CA THR A 37 -2.50 15.54 16.88
C THR A 37 -2.12 14.11 16.53
N ASP A 38 -3.07 13.30 16.05
CA ASP A 38 -2.75 11.92 15.72
C ASP A 38 -2.12 11.82 14.33
N LYS A 39 -0.83 11.44 14.25
CA LYS A 39 -0.09 11.21 12.99
C LYS A 39 -0.32 9.81 12.41
N THR A 40 -0.96 8.92 13.17
CA THR A 40 -1.42 7.58 12.75
C THR A 40 -2.14 7.55 11.38
N PRO A 41 -2.93 8.54 10.97
CA PRO A 41 -3.68 8.46 9.72
C PRO A 41 -2.84 8.52 8.47
N VAL A 42 -1.78 9.34 8.48
CA VAL A 42 -0.84 9.44 7.37
C VAL A 42 -0.11 8.10 7.26
N THR A 43 0.48 7.64 8.36
CA THR A 43 1.16 6.35 8.48
C THR A 43 0.33 5.15 8.00
N VAL A 44 -0.96 5.09 8.35
CA VAL A 44 -1.85 4.00 7.90
C VAL A 44 -2.10 4.06 6.39
N ALA A 45 -2.19 5.25 5.81
CA ALA A 45 -2.37 5.43 4.37
C ALA A 45 -1.08 5.14 3.58
N ASP A 46 0.10 5.48 4.10
CA ASP A 46 1.40 5.16 3.52
C ASP A 46 1.59 3.64 3.38
N TYR A 47 1.53 2.92 4.51
CA TYR A 47 1.69 1.47 4.52
C TYR A 47 0.61 0.76 3.71
N GLY A 48 -0.65 1.23 3.80
CA GLY A 48 -1.77 0.65 3.06
C GLY A 48 -1.62 0.82 1.55
N SER A 49 -1.19 2.00 1.09
CA SER A 49 -0.93 2.28 -0.32
C SER A 49 0.22 1.43 -0.85
N GLN A 50 1.34 1.34 -0.13
CA GLN A 50 2.46 0.50 -0.54
C GLN A 50 2.09 -0.98 -0.60
N ALA A 51 1.37 -1.50 0.41
CA ALA A 51 0.89 -2.88 0.41
C ALA A 51 0.00 -3.17 -0.81
N LEU A 52 -0.96 -2.28 -1.11
CA LEU A 52 -1.86 -2.42 -2.25
C LEU A 52 -1.12 -2.41 -3.58
N VAL A 53 -0.27 -1.40 -3.80
CA VAL A 53 0.45 -1.26 -5.08
C VAL A 53 1.33 -2.49 -5.30
N SER A 54 2.06 -2.91 -4.28
CA SER A 54 2.93 -4.07 -4.40
C SER A 54 2.15 -5.36 -4.68
N PHE A 55 1.07 -5.60 -3.93
CA PHE A 55 0.23 -6.78 -4.14
C PHE A 55 -0.35 -6.83 -5.56
N VAL A 56 -0.91 -5.71 -6.04
CA VAL A 56 -1.53 -5.63 -7.36
C VAL A 56 -0.51 -5.85 -8.47
N LEU A 57 0.65 -5.19 -8.41
CA LEU A 57 1.69 -5.34 -9.43
C LEU A 57 2.19 -6.79 -9.51
N GLN A 58 2.41 -7.44 -8.36
CA GLN A 58 2.82 -8.85 -8.32
C GLN A 58 1.76 -9.78 -8.92
N GLN A 59 0.48 -9.55 -8.61
CA GLN A 59 -0.62 -10.36 -9.14
C GLN A 59 -0.79 -10.23 -10.66
N GLU A 60 -0.69 -9.00 -11.19
CA GLU A 60 -0.94 -8.73 -12.60
C GLU A 60 0.24 -9.12 -13.50
N LEU A 61 1.48 -9.03 -13.02
CA LEU A 61 2.67 -9.12 -13.88
C LEU A 61 3.40 -10.48 -13.84
N ARG A 62 3.23 -11.29 -12.78
CA ARG A 62 3.77 -12.68 -12.64
C ARG A 62 5.22 -12.89 -13.12
N ALA A 63 6.07 -11.85 -13.06
CA ALA A 63 7.46 -11.86 -13.48
C ALA A 63 8.37 -11.54 -12.29
N GLU A 64 9.70 -11.50 -12.52
CA GLU A 64 10.65 -10.99 -11.53
C GLU A 64 10.19 -9.60 -11.05
N PHE A 65 9.96 -9.49 -9.74
CA PHE A 65 9.40 -8.31 -9.11
C PHE A 65 10.48 -7.59 -8.32
N SER A 66 10.77 -6.36 -8.73
CA SER A 66 11.62 -5.43 -7.99
C SER A 66 10.86 -4.13 -7.81
N LEU A 67 10.61 -3.79 -6.56
CA LEU A 67 9.99 -2.54 -6.15
C LEU A 67 10.92 -1.85 -5.16
N VAL A 68 11.21 -0.57 -5.43
CA VAL A 68 11.91 0.35 -4.53
C VAL A 68 10.85 1.28 -3.95
N ALA A 69 10.59 1.17 -2.66
CA ALA A 69 9.60 1.98 -1.97
C ALA A 69 10.09 2.45 -0.60
N GLU A 70 9.47 3.50 -0.06
CA GLU A 70 9.91 4.17 1.16
C GLU A 70 9.73 3.31 2.42
N GLU A 71 8.60 2.61 2.52
CA GLU A 71 8.21 1.96 3.76
C GLU A 71 8.79 0.54 3.92
N ASP A 72 9.04 0.12 5.16
CA ASP A 72 9.30 -1.27 5.52
C ASP A 72 8.50 -1.70 6.75
N SER A 73 8.34 -3.01 6.97
CA SER A 73 7.48 -3.50 8.06
C SER A 73 8.13 -3.51 9.45
N LYS A 74 9.37 -3.02 9.62
CA LYS A 74 10.12 -3.20 10.89
C LYS A 74 9.38 -2.60 12.07
N ASP A 75 8.84 -1.39 11.92
CA ASP A 75 8.12 -0.71 13.01
C ASP A 75 6.76 -1.35 13.29
N LEU A 76 6.10 -1.86 12.24
CA LEU A 76 4.83 -2.57 12.34
C LEU A 76 4.94 -3.94 13.02
N ARG A 77 6.14 -4.50 13.12
CA ARG A 77 6.42 -5.77 13.79
C ARG A 77 6.81 -5.62 15.28
N LYS A 78 6.93 -4.39 15.78
CA LYS A 78 7.25 -4.13 17.19
C LYS A 78 6.02 -4.32 18.08
N ASP A 79 6.26 -4.62 19.36
CA ASP A 79 5.21 -4.69 20.36
C ASP A 79 4.46 -3.35 20.46
N GLY A 80 3.13 -3.40 20.41
CA GLY A 80 2.25 -2.23 20.44
C GLY A 80 1.76 -1.75 19.07
N ALA A 81 2.28 -2.28 17.95
CA ALA A 81 1.85 -1.90 16.61
C ALA A 81 0.65 -2.72 16.07
N GLN A 82 0.16 -3.71 16.82
CA GLN A 82 -0.86 -4.67 16.37
C GLN A 82 -2.15 -3.99 15.88
N GLU A 83 -2.62 -2.97 16.59
CA GLU A 83 -3.84 -2.24 16.21
C GLU A 83 -3.67 -1.49 14.88
N ILE A 84 -2.49 -0.91 14.66
CA ILE A 84 -2.15 -0.22 13.40
C ILE A 84 -2.13 -1.22 12.25
N VAL A 85 -1.48 -2.38 12.43
CA VAL A 85 -1.41 -3.44 11.41
C VAL A 85 -2.80 -3.97 11.07
N GLU A 86 -3.66 -4.19 12.07
CA GLU A 86 -5.05 -4.59 11.85
C GLU A 86 -5.82 -3.54 11.06
N ARG A 87 -5.64 -2.25 11.39
CA ARG A 87 -6.30 -1.15 10.68
C ARG A 87 -5.85 -1.06 9.22
N ILE A 88 -4.54 -1.14 8.96
CA ILE A 88 -3.98 -1.19 7.61
C ILE A 88 -4.58 -2.39 6.85
N THR A 89 -4.60 -3.56 7.46
CA THR A 89 -5.11 -4.80 6.85
C THR A 89 -6.58 -4.68 6.48
N LYS A 90 -7.42 -4.10 7.35
CA LYS A 90 -8.84 -3.84 7.05
C LYS A 90 -9.01 -2.91 5.86
N LEU A 91 -8.24 -1.81 5.79
CA LEU A 91 -8.31 -0.84 4.69
C LEU A 91 -7.83 -1.41 3.36
N VAL A 92 -6.75 -2.18 3.37
CA VAL A 92 -6.23 -2.89 2.18
C VAL A 92 -7.29 -3.86 1.65
N ASN A 93 -7.83 -4.72 2.50
CA ASN A 93 -8.85 -5.70 2.10
C ASN A 93 -10.14 -5.04 1.60
N TYR A 94 -10.59 -3.98 2.26
CA TYR A 94 -11.74 -3.21 1.79
C TYR A 94 -11.48 -2.65 0.39
N SER A 95 -10.30 -2.06 0.16
CA SER A 95 -9.96 -1.47 -1.13
C SER A 95 -9.89 -2.52 -2.24
N LEU A 96 -9.27 -3.69 -1.99
CA LEU A 96 -9.16 -4.80 -2.94
C LEU A 96 -10.52 -5.37 -3.38
N THR A 97 -11.47 -5.45 -2.45
CA THR A 97 -12.77 -6.10 -2.68
C THR A 97 -13.85 -5.11 -3.14
N SER A 98 -13.66 -3.80 -2.93
CA SER A 98 -14.68 -2.75 -3.13
C SER A 98 -15.26 -2.66 -4.55
N ASP A 99 -14.49 -2.96 -5.58
CA ASP A 99 -14.91 -2.90 -6.99
C ASP A 99 -15.06 -4.28 -7.64
N GLY A 100 -14.92 -5.36 -6.85
CA GLY A 100 -14.97 -6.74 -7.34
C GLY A 100 -13.76 -7.17 -8.18
N SER A 101 -12.71 -6.35 -8.30
CA SER A 101 -11.51 -6.68 -9.09
C SER A 101 -10.72 -7.84 -8.50
N TYR A 102 -10.78 -8.03 -7.19
CA TYR A 102 -10.12 -9.12 -6.48
C TYR A 102 -11.10 -9.80 -5.52
N ASN A 103 -11.06 -11.12 -5.51
CA ASN A 103 -11.78 -11.96 -4.55
C ASN A 103 -10.78 -12.64 -3.61
N VAL A 104 -10.06 -11.82 -2.86
CA VAL A 104 -8.99 -12.24 -1.94
C VAL A 104 -9.10 -11.45 -0.64
N THR A 105 -8.73 -12.10 0.46
CA THR A 105 -8.59 -11.49 1.76
C THR A 105 -7.18 -11.78 2.27
N LEU A 106 -6.40 -10.73 2.50
CA LEU A 106 -5.04 -10.79 3.01
C LEU A 106 -5.05 -10.88 4.54
N SER A 107 -4.20 -11.74 5.09
CA SER A 107 -3.88 -11.71 6.51
C SER A 107 -2.96 -10.52 6.85
N THR A 108 -2.77 -10.24 8.14
CA THR A 108 -1.82 -9.22 8.59
C THR A 108 -0.40 -9.53 8.11
N GLU A 109 0.03 -10.79 8.14
CA GLU A 109 1.35 -11.19 7.62
C GLU A 109 1.46 -11.04 6.10
N ASP A 110 0.39 -11.26 5.34
CA ASP A 110 0.41 -11.04 3.89
C ASP A 110 0.58 -9.55 3.57
N VAL A 111 -0.05 -8.67 4.35
CA VAL A 111 0.09 -7.21 4.22
C VAL A 111 1.52 -6.78 4.58
N LEU A 112 2.10 -7.29 5.67
CA LEU A 112 3.49 -6.98 6.04
C LEU A 112 4.48 -7.46 4.97
N LYS A 113 4.26 -8.64 4.39
CA LYS A 113 5.07 -9.13 3.26
C LYS A 113 4.91 -8.26 2.01
N ALA A 114 3.69 -7.79 1.73
CA ALA A 114 3.45 -6.87 0.61
C ALA A 114 4.18 -5.54 0.81
N ILE A 115 4.26 -5.02 2.04
CA ILE A 115 5.09 -3.85 2.36
C ILE A 115 6.58 -4.17 2.13
N ASP A 116 7.08 -5.28 2.69
CA ASP A 116 8.49 -5.67 2.63
C ASP A 116 8.99 -5.98 1.22
N SER A 117 8.11 -6.27 0.27
CA SER A 117 8.49 -6.47 -1.13
C SER A 117 8.96 -5.18 -1.83
N GLY A 118 8.77 -4.01 -1.20
CA GLY A 118 9.32 -2.72 -1.62
C GLY A 118 10.78 -2.46 -1.24
N ARG A 119 11.47 -3.46 -0.65
CA ARG A 119 12.84 -3.32 -0.12
C ARG A 119 13.94 -3.52 -1.17
N SER A 120 13.63 -3.47 -2.46
CA SER A 120 14.67 -3.58 -3.48
C SER A 120 15.59 -2.37 -3.44
N GLU A 121 16.89 -2.58 -3.59
CA GLU A 121 17.88 -1.50 -3.75
C GLU A 121 17.89 -0.91 -5.17
N GLY A 122 17.12 -1.50 -6.09
CA GLY A 122 17.19 -1.18 -7.51
C GLY A 122 18.51 -1.64 -8.13
N GLY A 123 18.98 -0.90 -9.13
CA GLY A 123 20.26 -1.19 -9.77
C GLY A 123 20.36 -0.66 -11.19
N SER A 124 21.47 -0.99 -11.87
CA SER A 124 21.73 -0.62 -13.26
C SER A 124 21.22 -1.64 -14.29
N GLN A 125 20.60 -2.72 -13.83
CA GLN A 125 20.17 -3.86 -14.65
C GLN A 125 18.78 -4.32 -14.22
N GLY A 126 17.97 -4.75 -15.19
CA GLY A 126 16.61 -5.24 -14.94
C GLY A 126 15.55 -4.14 -15.01
N GLN A 127 14.35 -4.49 -14.54
CA GLN A 127 13.21 -3.57 -14.48
C GLN A 127 12.83 -3.35 -13.03
N HIS A 128 12.69 -2.09 -12.65
CA HIS A 128 12.39 -1.69 -11.28
C HIS A 128 11.14 -0.80 -11.26
N TRP A 129 10.22 -1.13 -10.36
CA TRP A 129 9.15 -0.23 -9.96
C TRP A 129 9.67 0.70 -8.88
N VAL A 130 9.23 1.95 -8.90
CA VAL A 130 9.55 2.93 -7.86
C VAL A 130 8.24 3.50 -7.35
N LEU A 131 8.08 3.53 -6.03
CA LEU A 131 6.86 3.99 -5.38
C LEU A 131 7.18 4.89 -4.20
N ASP A 132 6.63 6.09 -4.24
CA ASP A 132 6.36 6.90 -3.07
C ASP A 132 4.84 6.79 -2.82
N PRO A 133 4.41 6.18 -1.70
CA PRO A 133 2.99 5.94 -1.45
C PRO A 133 2.20 7.23 -1.22
N ILE A 134 2.80 8.24 -0.56
CA ILE A 134 2.21 9.57 -0.33
C ILE A 134 3.33 10.63 -0.28
N ASP A 135 3.54 11.30 -1.41
CA ASP A 135 4.44 12.45 -1.46
C ASP A 135 3.81 13.69 -0.77
N GLY A 136 4.63 14.45 -0.04
CA GLY A 136 4.25 15.77 0.48
C GLY A 136 3.55 15.78 1.84
N THR A 137 3.94 14.91 2.78
CA THR A 137 3.39 14.82 4.16
C THR A 137 3.68 16.02 5.10
N LYS A 138 4.05 17.19 4.55
CA LYS A 138 4.42 18.41 5.32
C LYS A 138 3.27 19.41 5.47
#